data_AF-A0A7I7SRR3-F1
#
_entry.id   AF-A0A7I7SRR3-F1
#
_cell.length_a   1.000
_cell.length_b   1.000
_cell.length_c   1.000
_cell.angle_alpha   90.00
_cell.angle_beta   90.00
_cell.angle_gamma   90.00
#
_symmetry.space_group_name_H-M   'P 1'
#
loop_
_entity.id
_entity.type
_entity.pdbx_description
1 polymer ?
#
loop_
_entity_poly.entity_id
_entity_poly.type
_entity_poly.pdbx_seq_one_letter_code
_entity_poly.pdbx_strand_id
1 'polypeptide(L)'
;MFHDAARATFDLTVRTFDTERSAAMVDRGHMFRRAFSWLPSQFASQSDAPVGAPRQFRSTEHLSTEAIAAFVDGELRMNAHLRAAHHLSLCAECASEVEGQTQARTALRDSLPISMPSSLLGLLSRIPQSTPDEPVGPPPGLADQLAEGTDRDRRKRR
;
A
#
# COMPACT_ATOMS: atom_id res chain seq x y z
N MET A 1 -11.49 26.67 -1.32
CA MET A 1 -12.91 26.39 -1.56
C MET A 1 -13.15 25.21 -2.52
N PHE A 2 -12.28 24.94 -3.50
CA PHE A 2 -12.43 23.79 -4.42
C PHE A 2 -11.91 22.43 -3.87
N HIS A 3 -11.03 22.42 -2.85
CA HIS A 3 -10.55 21.18 -2.21
C HIS A 3 -11.59 20.48 -1.32
N ASP A 4 -12.62 21.21 -0.84
CA ASP A 4 -13.67 20.67 0.01
C ASP A 4 -14.66 19.78 -0.76
N ALA A 5 -14.94 20.14 -2.02
CA ALA A 5 -15.90 19.43 -2.86
C ALA A 5 -15.41 18.03 -3.30
N ALA A 6 -14.10 17.85 -3.48
CA ALA A 6 -13.49 16.56 -3.85
C ALA A 6 -13.44 15.58 -2.66
N ARG A 7 -13.24 16.10 -1.44
CA ARG A 7 -13.32 15.33 -0.19
C ARG A 7 -14.76 14.86 0.08
N ALA A 8 -15.75 15.69 -0.25
CA ALA A 8 -17.17 15.33 -0.13
C ALA A 8 -17.63 14.26 -1.14
N THR A 9 -17.07 14.22 -2.36
CA THR A 9 -17.46 13.23 -3.39
C THR A 9 -16.84 11.85 -3.16
N PHE A 10 -15.63 11.79 -2.61
CA PHE A 10 -15.01 10.51 -2.20
C PHE A 10 -15.69 9.94 -0.94
N ASP A 11 -15.99 10.78 0.06
CA ASP A 11 -16.72 10.42 1.28
C ASP A 11 -18.18 9.98 0.98
N LEU A 12 -18.81 10.53 -0.08
CA LEU A 12 -20.14 10.09 -0.52
C LEU A 12 -20.11 8.72 -1.22
N THR A 13 -19.07 8.40 -1.98
CA THR A 13 -18.97 7.12 -2.71
C THR A 13 -18.70 5.93 -1.77
N VAL A 14 -17.93 6.16 -0.69
CA VAL A 14 -17.69 5.15 0.36
C VAL A 14 -18.90 5.03 1.29
N ARG A 15 -19.59 6.11 1.64
CA ARG A 15 -20.81 6.07 2.48
C ARG A 15 -22.04 5.47 1.79
N THR A 16 -22.13 5.49 0.45
CA THR A 16 -23.21 4.81 -0.27
C THR A 16 -23.12 3.28 -0.21
N PHE A 17 -21.98 2.70 0.18
CA PHE A 17 -21.85 1.24 0.33
C PHE A 17 -22.27 0.72 1.74
N ASP A 18 -22.38 1.59 2.74
CA ASP A 18 -22.60 1.18 4.14
C ASP A 18 -24.08 1.28 4.59
N THR A 19 -24.97 1.87 3.77
CA THR A 19 -26.34 2.22 4.20
C THR A 19 -27.44 1.35 3.58
N GLU A 20 -27.17 0.08 3.25
CA GLU A 20 -28.19 -0.87 2.74
C GLU A 20 -28.21 -2.24 3.44
N ARG A 21 -27.71 -2.37 4.67
CA ARG A 21 -27.82 -3.65 5.40
C ARG A 21 -28.37 -3.50 6.81
N SER A 22 -29.57 -2.95 6.88
CA SER A 22 -30.44 -3.05 8.04
C SER A 22 -31.34 -4.29 7.95
N ALA A 23 -31.40 -5.01 9.07
CA ALA A 23 -32.49 -5.87 9.52
C ALA A 23 -32.84 -7.13 8.70
N ALA A 24 -32.24 -8.26 9.10
CA ALA A 24 -32.95 -9.53 9.13
C ALA A 24 -32.66 -10.25 10.45
N MET A 25 -33.62 -10.10 11.37
CA MET A 25 -33.83 -10.95 12.54
C MET A 25 -33.95 -12.41 12.07
N VAL A 26 -33.06 -13.28 12.53
CA VAL A 26 -33.34 -14.71 12.70
C VAL A 26 -32.68 -15.15 14.00
N ASP A 27 -33.48 -15.23 15.05
CA ASP A 27 -33.19 -16.11 16.18
C ASP A 27 -33.32 -17.56 15.69
N ARG A 28 -32.21 -18.30 15.73
CA ARG A 28 -32.23 -19.76 15.66
C ARG A 28 -30.97 -20.39 16.25
N GLY A 29 -31.09 -20.83 17.50
CA GLY A 29 -30.63 -22.17 17.87
C GLY A 29 -29.23 -22.27 18.45
N HIS A 30 -29.16 -22.07 19.77
CA HIS A 30 -28.10 -22.54 20.67
C HIS A 30 -27.96 -24.09 20.72
N MET A 31 -27.68 -24.79 19.62
CA MET A 31 -27.63 -26.28 19.63
C MET A 31 -26.41 -26.93 18.94
N PHE A 32 -25.30 -26.22 18.72
CA PHE A 32 -24.05 -26.82 18.22
C PHE A 32 -22.89 -26.83 19.23
N ARG A 33 -23.18 -26.80 20.53
CA ARG A 33 -22.16 -26.88 21.60
C ARG A 33 -22.00 -28.27 22.23
N ARG A 34 -22.07 -29.35 21.44
CA ARG A 34 -21.89 -30.72 21.98
C ARG A 34 -21.15 -31.73 21.09
N ALA A 35 -20.24 -31.30 20.22
CA ALA A 35 -19.46 -32.25 19.40
C ALA A 35 -17.97 -31.92 19.19
N PHE A 36 -17.37 -31.02 19.99
CA PHE A 36 -15.94 -30.71 19.89
C PHE A 36 -15.25 -30.61 21.27
N SER A 37 -15.54 -31.56 22.17
CA SER A 37 -14.87 -31.66 23.49
C SER A 37 -13.52 -32.39 23.44
N TRP A 38 -12.97 -32.67 22.26
CA TRP A 38 -11.74 -33.47 22.07
C TRP A 38 -10.57 -32.71 21.44
N LEU A 39 -10.68 -31.40 21.19
CA LEU A 39 -9.52 -30.61 20.76
C LEU A 39 -8.82 -29.96 21.97
N PRO A 40 -7.47 -30.04 22.06
CA PRO A 40 -6.70 -29.35 23.08
C PRO A 40 -7.02 -27.85 23.09
N SER A 41 -7.42 -27.31 24.24
CA SER A 41 -7.87 -25.93 24.44
C SER A 41 -6.82 -24.85 24.13
N GLN A 42 -5.57 -25.25 23.88
CA GLN A 42 -4.44 -24.37 23.55
C GLN A 42 -4.57 -23.63 22.21
N PHE A 43 -5.56 -23.96 21.37
CA PHE A 43 -5.81 -23.27 20.08
C PHE A 43 -7.10 -22.44 20.04
N ALA A 44 -7.90 -22.42 21.10
CA ALA A 44 -9.10 -21.59 21.15
C ALA A 44 -8.71 -20.14 21.50
N SER A 45 -8.45 -19.32 20.48
CA SER A 45 -8.36 -17.86 20.63
C SER A 45 -9.73 -17.32 21.09
N GLN A 46 -9.94 -17.27 22.40
CA GLN A 46 -11.13 -16.66 22.99
C GLN A 46 -11.00 -15.14 22.89
N SER A 47 -11.56 -14.57 21.82
CA SER A 47 -11.91 -13.15 21.82
C SER A 47 -13.25 -13.03 22.53
N ASP A 48 -13.25 -12.55 23.77
CA ASP A 48 -14.47 -12.36 24.61
C ASP A 48 -15.25 -11.09 24.23
N ALA A 49 -15.12 -10.66 22.97
CA ALA A 49 -15.72 -9.43 22.47
C ALA A 49 -17.21 -9.66 22.15
N PRO A 50 -18.12 -8.75 22.53
CA PRO A 50 -19.53 -8.89 22.22
C PRO A 50 -19.72 -8.96 20.69
N VAL A 51 -20.66 -9.78 20.25
CA VAL A 51 -20.98 -9.98 18.82
C VAL A 51 -21.37 -8.62 18.23
N GLY A 52 -20.50 -8.05 17.40
CA GLY A 52 -20.67 -6.72 16.80
C GLY A 52 -19.62 -5.68 17.23
N ALA A 53 -18.78 -5.96 18.23
CA ALA A 53 -17.62 -5.11 18.50
C ALA A 53 -16.63 -5.16 17.32
N PRO A 54 -16.07 -4.02 16.90
CA PRO A 54 -15.05 -3.98 15.85
C PRO A 54 -13.86 -4.84 16.28
N ARG A 55 -13.34 -5.64 15.34
CA ARG A 55 -12.15 -6.46 15.57
C ARG A 55 -10.99 -5.52 15.93
N GLN A 56 -10.41 -5.74 17.10
CA GLN A 56 -9.22 -5.01 17.51
C GLN A 56 -8.00 -5.66 16.88
N PHE A 57 -7.25 -4.88 16.11
CA PHE A 57 -5.98 -5.30 15.52
C PHE A 57 -4.84 -5.01 16.51
N ARG A 58 -3.93 -5.96 16.69
CA ARG A 58 -2.64 -5.82 17.36
C ARG A 58 -1.65 -5.14 16.40
N SER A 59 -0.66 -4.45 16.95
CA SER A 59 0.33 -3.70 16.16
C SER A 59 1.07 -4.51 15.06
N THR A 60 1.14 -5.84 15.17
CA THR A 60 1.79 -6.72 14.18
C THR A 60 0.88 -7.22 13.06
N GLU A 61 -0.44 -7.04 13.15
CA GLU A 61 -1.39 -7.48 12.12
C GLU A 61 -1.82 -6.35 11.17
N HIS A 62 -1.32 -5.13 11.38
CA HIS A 62 -1.47 -4.02 10.45
C HIS A 62 -0.61 -4.23 9.20
N LEU A 63 -1.02 -3.58 8.10
CA LEU A 63 -0.19 -3.51 6.90
C LEU A 63 1.14 -2.82 7.23
N SER A 64 2.23 -3.31 6.64
CA SER A 64 3.51 -2.59 6.73
C SER A 64 3.42 -1.26 5.98
N THR A 65 4.24 -0.29 6.38
CA THR A 65 4.34 1.01 5.71
C THR A 65 4.67 0.88 4.22
N GLU A 66 5.53 -0.07 3.86
CA GLU A 66 5.84 -0.42 2.46
C GLU A 66 4.62 -0.96 1.70
N ALA A 67 3.81 -1.81 2.35
CA ALA A 67 2.61 -2.35 1.73
C ALA A 67 1.54 -1.27 1.50
N ILE A 68 1.45 -0.29 2.41
CA ILE A 68 0.57 0.87 2.28
C ILE A 68 1.02 1.75 1.11
N ALA A 69 2.32 2.08 1.03
CA ALA A 69 2.86 2.86 -0.08
C ALA A 69 2.61 2.17 -1.44
N ALA A 70 2.94 0.88 -1.55
CA ALA A 70 2.69 0.10 -2.76
C ALA A 70 1.19 -0.03 -3.10
N PHE A 71 0.31 -0.05 -2.09
CA PHE A 71 -1.14 -0.04 -2.31
C PHE A 71 -1.60 1.31 -2.87
N VAL A 72 -1.17 2.41 -2.26
CA VAL A 72 -1.49 3.77 -2.72
C VAL A 72 -1.03 3.97 -4.15
N ASP A 73 0.21 3.60 -4.48
CA ASP A 73 0.82 3.75 -5.80
C ASP A 73 0.34 2.74 -6.84
N GLY A 74 -0.45 1.74 -6.43
CA GLY A 74 -1.02 0.73 -7.34
C GLY A 74 0.01 -0.29 -7.83
N GLU A 75 1.13 -0.44 -7.12
CA GLU A 75 2.24 -1.32 -7.47
C GLU A 75 2.08 -2.75 -6.93
N LEU A 76 1.08 -2.99 -6.07
CA LEU A 76 0.77 -4.33 -5.59
C LEU A 76 0.20 -5.22 -6.72
N ARG A 77 0.68 -6.47 -6.78
CA ARG A 77 0.05 -7.51 -7.61
C ARG A 77 -1.39 -7.76 -7.15
N MET A 78 -2.25 -8.17 -8.08
CA MET A 78 -3.70 -8.37 -7.87
C MET A 78 -4.06 -9.08 -6.55
N ASN A 79 -3.44 -10.24 -6.26
CA ASN A 79 -3.72 -10.99 -5.02
C ASN A 79 -3.36 -10.22 -3.74
N ALA A 80 -2.24 -9.48 -3.76
CA ALA A 80 -1.83 -8.64 -2.63
C ALA A 80 -2.75 -7.43 -2.48
N HIS A 81 -3.16 -6.82 -3.60
CA HIS A 81 -4.11 -5.72 -3.63
C HIS A 81 -5.46 -6.11 -3.01
N LEU A 82 -6.05 -7.24 -3.41
CA LEU A 82 -7.33 -7.72 -2.86
C LEU A 82 -7.25 -7.98 -1.34
N ARG A 83 -6.14 -8.57 -0.88
CA ARG A 83 -5.90 -8.79 0.56
C ARG A 83 -5.77 -7.49 1.33
N ALA A 84 -5.05 -6.52 0.78
CA ALA A 84 -4.91 -5.20 1.39
C ALA A 84 -6.28 -4.50 1.43
N ALA A 85 -7.03 -4.47 0.33
CA ALA A 85 -8.37 -3.88 0.27
C ALA A 85 -9.33 -4.50 1.30
N HIS A 86 -9.30 -5.83 1.44
CA HIS A 86 -10.08 -6.52 2.48
C HIS A 86 -9.61 -6.17 3.89
N HIS A 87 -8.31 -5.96 4.12
CA HIS A 87 -7.82 -5.51 5.43
C HIS A 87 -8.27 -4.08 5.74
N LEU A 88 -8.25 -3.17 4.75
CA LEU A 88 -8.68 -1.79 4.91
C LEU A 88 -10.16 -1.66 5.26
N SER A 89 -11.02 -2.55 4.78
CA SER A 89 -12.45 -2.56 5.16
C SER A 89 -12.69 -3.00 6.61
N LEU A 90 -11.69 -3.60 7.26
CA LEU A 90 -11.77 -4.09 8.63
C LEU A 90 -10.98 -3.23 9.62
N CYS A 91 -9.91 -2.57 9.16
CA CYS A 91 -8.97 -1.82 10.00
C CYS A 91 -8.96 -0.33 9.66
N ALA A 92 -9.58 0.48 10.53
CA ALA A 92 -9.66 1.94 10.37
C ALA A 92 -8.28 2.64 10.45
N GLU A 93 -7.33 2.10 11.22
CA GLU A 93 -5.98 2.66 11.35
C GLU A 93 -5.23 2.59 10.02
N CYS A 94 -5.17 1.42 9.38
CA CYS A 94 -4.54 1.29 8.06
C CYS A 94 -5.29 2.07 6.98
N ALA A 95 -6.62 2.20 7.07
CA ALA A 95 -7.38 3.07 6.17
C ALA A 95 -6.95 4.55 6.30
N SER A 96 -6.77 5.03 7.54
CA SER A 96 -6.30 6.41 7.79
C SER A 96 -4.88 6.66 7.27
N GLU A 97 -3.99 5.67 7.35
CA GLU A 97 -2.63 5.78 6.80
C GLU A 97 -2.64 5.85 5.26
N VAL A 98 -3.49 5.05 4.60
CA VAL A 98 -3.71 5.11 3.14
C VAL A 98 -4.22 6.47 2.71
N GLU A 99 -5.16 7.05 3.45
CA GLU A 99 -5.66 8.42 3.20
C GLU A 99 -4.55 9.46 3.34
N GLY A 100 -3.74 9.38 4.40
CA GLY A 100 -2.61 10.28 4.64
C GLY A 100 -1.59 10.24 3.51
N GLN A 101 -1.19 9.04 3.07
CA GLN A 101 -0.25 8.90 1.95
C GLN A 101 -0.86 9.35 0.61
N THR A 102 -2.15 9.08 0.39
CA THR A 102 -2.86 9.56 -0.82
C THR A 102 -2.91 11.08 -0.86
N GLN A 103 -3.20 11.73 0.26
CA GLN A 103 -3.19 13.18 0.38
C GLN A 103 -1.79 13.75 0.11
N ALA A 104 -0.75 13.15 0.68
CA ALA A 104 0.64 13.55 0.44
C ALA A 104 1.00 13.45 -1.05
N ARG A 105 0.62 12.35 -1.71
CA ARG A 105 0.84 12.15 -3.15
C ARG A 105 0.13 13.21 -3.99
N THR A 106 -1.13 13.50 -3.69
CA THR A 106 -1.87 14.56 -4.39
C THR A 106 -1.20 15.92 -4.19
N ALA A 107 -0.80 16.26 -2.96
CA ALA A 107 -0.09 17.50 -2.67
C ALA A 107 1.22 17.63 -3.46
N LEU A 108 1.98 16.55 -3.62
CA LEU A 108 3.20 16.52 -4.44
C LEU A 108 2.92 16.67 -5.93
N ARG A 109 1.82 16.10 -6.44
CA ARG A 109 1.42 16.27 -7.84
C ARG A 109 0.95 17.69 -8.13
N ASP A 110 0.31 18.33 -7.16
CA ASP A 110 -0.19 19.69 -7.26
C ASP A 110 0.91 20.74 -7.01
N SER A 111 2.01 20.36 -6.34
CA SER A 111 3.16 21.23 -6.13
C SER A 111 3.95 21.39 -7.44
N LEU A 112 3.66 22.47 -8.17
CA LEU A 112 4.34 23.05 -9.35
C LEU A 112 5.10 22.07 -10.28
N PRO A 113 4.80 22.04 -11.59
CA PRO A 113 5.52 21.17 -12.52
C PRO A 113 7.02 21.47 -12.55
N ILE A 114 7.82 20.40 -12.47
CA ILE A 114 9.26 20.48 -12.75
C ILE A 114 9.42 20.75 -14.24
N SER A 115 9.85 21.96 -14.60
CA SER A 115 10.14 22.31 -16.00
C SER A 115 11.50 21.77 -16.41
N MET A 116 11.56 21.10 -17.56
CA MET A 116 12.83 20.67 -18.15
C MET A 116 13.59 21.89 -18.70
N PRO A 117 14.89 22.06 -18.38
CA PRO A 117 15.72 23.11 -18.99
C PRO A 117 15.82 22.94 -20.51
N SER A 118 15.74 24.04 -21.27
CA SER A 118 15.80 24.03 -22.73
C SER A 118 17.12 23.46 -23.29
N SER A 119 18.22 23.68 -22.57
CA SER A 119 19.53 23.11 -22.89
C SER A 119 19.51 21.58 -22.84
N LEU A 120 18.88 20.98 -21.81
CA LEU A 120 18.76 19.54 -21.67
C LEU A 120 17.83 18.95 -22.72
N LEU A 121 16.70 19.61 -23.01
CA LEU A 121 15.80 19.20 -24.10
C LEU A 121 16.54 19.17 -25.45
N GLY A 122 17.37 20.20 -25.72
CA GLY A 122 18.17 20.27 -26.95
C GLY A 122 19.28 19.23 -27.06
N LEU A 123 19.80 18.71 -25.94
CA LEU A 123 20.72 17.58 -25.92
C LEU A 123 19.98 16.25 -26.12
N LEU A 124 18.88 16.04 -25.40
CA LEU A 124 18.06 14.82 -25.53
C LEU A 124 17.50 14.64 -26.93
N SER A 125 17.12 15.74 -27.61
CA SER A 125 16.62 15.68 -28.99
C SER A 125 17.65 15.20 -30.02
N ARG A 126 18.94 15.17 -29.66
CA ARG A 126 20.03 14.71 -30.53
C ARG A 126 20.38 13.23 -30.35
N ILE A 127 19.85 12.55 -29.32
CA ILE A 127 20.11 11.12 -29.06
C ILE A 127 19.86 10.23 -30.29
N PRO A 128 18.77 10.40 -31.08
CA PRO A 128 18.55 9.57 -32.26
C PRO A 128 19.65 9.72 -33.34
N GLN A 129 20.39 10.83 -33.32
CA GLN A 129 21.47 11.14 -34.25
C GLN A 129 22.85 10.78 -33.67
N SER A 130 22.92 10.42 -32.39
CA SER A 130 24.12 9.92 -31.76
C SER A 130 24.37 8.50 -32.27
N THR A 131 25.31 8.35 -33.20
CA THR A 131 25.90 7.03 -33.46
C THR A 131 26.55 6.55 -32.16
N PRO A 132 26.26 5.34 -31.66
CA PRO A 132 27.02 4.80 -30.55
C PRO A 132 28.49 4.82 -30.95
N ASP A 133 29.32 5.54 -30.20
CA ASP A 133 30.76 5.45 -30.33
C ASP A 133 31.12 3.97 -30.13
N GLU A 134 31.89 3.39 -31.05
CA GLU A 134 32.50 2.07 -30.85
C GLU A 134 33.19 2.10 -29.48
N PRO A 135 32.93 1.13 -28.58
CA PRO A 135 33.41 1.22 -27.21
C PRO A 135 34.93 1.16 -27.20
N VAL A 136 35.57 2.32 -27.10
CA VAL A 136 36.87 2.43 -26.45
C VAL A 136 36.62 1.91 -25.05
N GLY A 137 37.20 0.73 -24.76
CA GLY A 137 37.00 0.03 -23.49
C GLY A 137 37.10 0.97 -22.29
N PRO A 138 36.35 0.71 -21.22
CA PRO A 138 36.15 1.67 -20.13
C PRO A 138 37.49 2.20 -19.62
N PRO A 139 37.61 3.52 -19.38
CA PRO A 139 38.80 4.06 -18.75
C PRO A 139 39.04 3.30 -17.43
N PRO A 140 40.26 2.80 -17.18
CA PRO A 140 40.53 1.98 -16.01
C PRO A 140 40.13 2.75 -14.74
N GLY A 141 39.18 2.18 -13.98
CA GLY A 141 38.72 2.72 -12.70
C GLY A 141 37.26 3.20 -12.62
N LEU A 142 36.52 3.39 -13.74
CA LEU A 142 35.10 3.79 -13.66
C LEU A 142 34.16 2.58 -13.44
N ALA A 143 34.50 1.43 -14.03
CA ALA A 143 33.76 0.18 -13.83
C ALA A 143 33.89 -0.35 -12.38
N ASP A 144 35.07 -0.18 -11.78
CA ASP A 144 35.33 -0.59 -10.39
C ASP A 144 34.50 0.22 -9.38
N GLN A 145 34.25 1.51 -9.65
CA GLN A 145 33.48 2.38 -8.76
C GLN A 145 31.98 2.03 -8.72
N LEU A 146 31.40 1.60 -9.86
CA LEU A 146 30.01 1.17 -9.91
C LEU A 146 29.80 -0.21 -9.27
N ALA A 147 30.79 -1.12 -9.39
CA ALA A 147 30.75 -2.44 -8.80
C ALA A 147 30.94 -2.42 -7.26
N GLU A 148 31.88 -1.60 -6.76
CA GLU A 148 32.21 -1.49 -5.33
C GLU A 148 31.02 -1.02 -4.47
N GLY A 149 30.10 -0.24 -5.05
CA GLY A 149 28.86 0.18 -4.38
C GLY A 149 27.92 -0.98 -4.04
N THR A 150 27.93 -2.05 -4.84
CA THR A 150 27.04 -3.21 -4.66
C THR A 150 27.57 -4.23 -3.65
N ASP A 151 28.90 -4.34 -3.51
CA ASP A 151 29.52 -5.31 -2.60
C ASP A 151 29.54 -4.84 -1.13
N ARG A 152 29.64 -3.52 -0.89
CA ARG A 152 29.57 -2.95 0.46
C ARG A 152 28.20 -3.15 1.12
N ASP A 153 27.14 -3.16 0.31
CA ASP A 153 25.77 -3.39 0.79
C ASP A 153 25.53 -4.87 1.14
N ARG A 154 26.20 -5.79 0.43
CA ARG A 154 26.11 -7.23 0.68
C ARG A 154 26.85 -7.67 1.96
N ARG A 155 27.96 -6.99 2.32
CA ARG A 155 28.81 -7.37 3.45
C ARG A 155 28.24 -6.99 4.83
N LYS A 156 27.26 -6.08 4.91
CA LYS A 156 26.63 -5.66 6.18
C LYS A 156 25.40 -6.47 6.61
N ARG A 157 24.99 -7.47 5.82
CA ARG A 157 23.93 -8.42 6.17
C ARG A 157 24.53 -9.76 6.61
N ARG A 158 25.23 -9.78 7.75
CA ARG A 158 25.59 -11.00 8.49
C ARG A 158 25.56 -10.72 9.98
#